data_AF-A0A349EDT1-F1
#
_entry.id   AF-A0A349EDT1-F1
#
_cell.length_a   1.000
_cell.length_b   1.000
_cell.length_c   1.000
_cell.angle_alpha   90.00
_cell.angle_beta   90.00
_cell.angle_gamma   90.00
#
_symmetry.space_group_name_H-M   'P 1'
#
loop_
_entity.id
_entity.type
_entity.pdbx_description
1 polymer ?
#
loop_
_entity_poly.entity_id
_entity_poly.type
_entity_poly.pdbx_seq_one_letter_code
_entity_poly.pdbx_strand_id
1 'polypeptide(L)'
;MLDALARDPDCTRANLLLGRLAMRAGDYPAAIAVFQSVERQDRGYLPEVIAPLGQCYSALGHLDAWITYLREVQERDHGGRITDALAEYLLRHEGEEAALRFLERELREYPTLLGLRRLVEIKLARGQGAEYADLRALHCISTQMLNSAARYRCDNCGFVVKSLHWCCPGCLQWSTIKPMPDLVMKASA
;
A
#
# COMPACT_ATOMS: atom_id res chain seq x y z
N MET A 1 1.95 -20.30 -14.98
CA MET A 1 2.11 -18.82 -14.83
C MET A 1 2.95 -18.26 -15.95
N LEU A 2 4.10 -18.86 -16.25
CA LEU A 2 4.89 -18.50 -17.44
C LEU A 2 4.07 -18.67 -18.73
N ASP A 3 3.28 -19.74 -18.85
CA ASP A 3 2.35 -19.93 -19.98
C ASP A 3 1.26 -18.84 -20.09
N ALA A 4 0.92 -18.19 -18.97
CA ALA A 4 -0.05 -17.09 -18.98
C ALA A 4 0.60 -15.81 -19.50
N LEU A 5 1.82 -15.48 -19.07
CA LEU A 5 2.57 -14.33 -19.61
C LEU A 5 2.98 -14.53 -21.08
N ALA A 6 3.20 -15.78 -21.51
CA ALA A 6 3.46 -16.09 -22.91
C ALA A 6 2.23 -15.84 -23.81
N ARG A 7 1.01 -15.90 -23.24
CA ARG A 7 -0.26 -15.69 -23.95
C ARG A 7 -0.79 -14.27 -23.77
N ASP A 8 -0.55 -13.67 -22.61
CA ASP A 8 -0.94 -12.33 -22.21
C ASP A 8 0.21 -11.69 -21.42
N PRO A 9 1.14 -11.02 -22.13
CA PRO A 9 2.30 -10.37 -21.50
C PRO A 9 1.93 -9.30 -20.47
N ASP A 10 0.70 -8.77 -20.50
CA ASP A 10 0.20 -7.72 -19.60
C ASP A 10 -0.61 -8.28 -18.42
N CYS A 11 -0.56 -9.59 -18.20
CA CYS A 11 -1.28 -10.25 -17.11
C CYS A 11 -0.71 -9.89 -15.72
N THR A 12 -1.18 -8.79 -15.13
CA THR A 12 -0.74 -8.32 -13.81
C THR A 12 -0.92 -9.36 -12.71
N ARG A 13 -1.98 -10.17 -12.81
CA ARG A 13 -2.22 -11.30 -11.91
C ARG A 13 -1.05 -12.28 -11.90
N ALA A 14 -0.54 -12.62 -13.09
CA ALA A 14 0.55 -13.58 -13.21
C ALA A 14 1.80 -13.04 -12.53
N ASN A 15 2.13 -11.76 -12.72
CA ASN A 15 3.27 -11.14 -12.06
C ASN A 15 3.12 -11.05 -10.54
N LEU A 16 1.95 -10.65 -10.03
CA LEU A 16 1.71 -10.65 -8.57
C LEU A 16 1.90 -12.04 -7.96
N LEU A 17 1.49 -13.10 -8.66
CA LEU A 17 1.64 -14.47 -8.17
C LEU A 17 3.09 -14.98 -8.31
N LEU A 18 3.76 -14.68 -9.42
CA LEU A 18 5.16 -15.03 -9.65
C LEU A 18 6.08 -14.36 -8.62
N GLY A 19 5.88 -13.08 -8.32
CA GLY A 19 6.66 -12.38 -7.29
C GLY A 19 6.49 -13.02 -5.92
N ARG A 20 5.26 -13.38 -5.53
CA ARG A 20 5.00 -14.11 -4.27
C ARG A 20 5.64 -15.50 -4.24
N LEU A 21 5.69 -16.21 -5.37
CA LEU A 21 6.38 -17.50 -5.46
C LEU A 21 7.90 -17.33 -5.34
N ALA A 22 8.47 -16.34 -6.01
CA ALA A 22 9.89 -16.01 -5.91
C ALA A 22 10.30 -15.65 -4.48
N MET A 23 9.50 -14.83 -3.77
CA MET A 23 9.70 -14.56 -2.34
C MET A 23 9.72 -15.82 -1.48
N ARG A 24 8.79 -16.76 -1.72
CA ARG A 24 8.72 -18.04 -0.99
C ARG A 24 9.92 -18.95 -1.28
N ALA A 25 10.49 -18.83 -2.48
CA ALA A 25 11.71 -19.54 -2.88
C ALA A 25 13.00 -18.87 -2.36
N GLY A 26 12.90 -17.67 -1.75
CA GLY A 26 14.06 -16.88 -1.34
C GLY A 26 14.72 -16.10 -2.48
N ASP A 27 14.16 -16.13 -3.69
CA ASP A 27 14.65 -15.38 -4.85
C ASP A 27 14.08 -13.96 -4.84
N TYR A 28 14.59 -13.14 -3.92
CA TYR A 28 14.19 -11.74 -3.79
C TYR A 28 14.52 -10.87 -5.02
N PRO A 29 15.66 -11.05 -5.73
CA PRO A 29 15.92 -10.32 -6.96
C PRO A 29 14.87 -10.57 -8.05
N ALA A 30 14.48 -11.84 -8.28
CA ALA A 30 13.41 -12.15 -9.22
C ALA A 30 12.06 -11.58 -8.76
N ALA A 31 11.77 -11.64 -7.46
CA ALA A 31 10.55 -11.05 -6.90
C ALA A 31 10.46 -9.55 -7.17
N ILE A 32 11.54 -8.79 -6.95
CA ILE A 32 11.61 -7.34 -7.22
C ILE A 32 11.33 -7.05 -8.69
N ALA A 33 12.02 -7.74 -9.61
CA ALA A 33 11.86 -7.52 -11.04
C ALA A 33 10.41 -7.72 -11.50
N VAL A 34 9.78 -8.78 -11.01
CA VAL A 34 8.39 -9.10 -11.33
C VAL A 34 7.42 -8.11 -10.67
N PHE A 35 7.62 -7.72 -9.42
CA PHE A 35 6.76 -6.73 -8.76
C PHE A 35 6.89 -5.34 -9.38
N GLN A 36 8.07 -4.91 -9.81
CA GLN A 36 8.25 -3.64 -10.54
C GLN A 36 7.57 -3.67 -11.92
N SER A 37 7.44 -4.85 -12.54
CA SER A 37 6.68 -4.97 -13.80
C SER A 37 5.18 -4.72 -13.61
N VAL A 38 4.63 -4.95 -12.42
CA VAL A 38 3.22 -4.67 -12.10
C VAL A 38 2.90 -3.18 -12.27
N GLU A 39 3.80 -2.29 -11.82
CA GLU A 39 3.61 -0.84 -12.00
C GLU A 39 3.49 -0.46 -13.47
N ARG A 40 4.35 -1.05 -14.33
CA ARG A 40 4.36 -0.75 -15.77
C ARG A 40 3.14 -1.30 -16.50
N GLN A 41 2.65 -2.46 -16.09
CA GLN A 41 1.47 -3.09 -16.68
C GLN A 41 0.18 -2.38 -16.25
N ASP A 42 0.02 -2.17 -14.95
CA ASP A 42 -1.19 -1.60 -14.39
C ASP A 42 -0.94 -0.97 -13.02
N ARG A 43 -0.76 0.34 -13.05
CA ARG A 43 -0.50 1.17 -11.87
C ARG A 43 -1.58 1.05 -10.79
N GLY A 44 -2.81 0.69 -11.16
CA GLY A 44 -3.89 0.48 -10.18
C GLY A 44 -3.56 -0.61 -9.16
N TYR A 45 -2.69 -1.56 -9.49
CA TYR A 45 -2.24 -2.62 -8.59
C TYR A 45 -0.96 -2.31 -7.82
N LEU A 46 -0.34 -1.15 -8.02
CA LEU A 46 0.87 -0.73 -7.30
C LEU A 46 0.75 -0.87 -5.77
N PRO A 47 -0.38 -0.52 -5.12
CA PRO A 47 -0.53 -0.69 -3.68
C PRO A 47 -0.37 -2.15 -3.18
N GLU A 48 -0.58 -3.15 -4.05
CA GLU A 48 -0.42 -4.57 -3.69
C GLU A 48 1.04 -5.03 -3.66
N VAL A 49 1.96 -4.28 -4.29
CA VAL A 49 3.38 -4.63 -4.36
C VAL A 49 4.27 -3.84 -3.42
N ILE A 50 3.81 -2.72 -2.84
CA ILE A 50 4.62 -1.88 -1.94
C ILE A 50 5.19 -2.68 -0.76
N ALA A 51 4.33 -3.35 0.02
CA ALA A 51 4.80 -4.12 1.16
C ALA A 51 5.69 -5.33 0.78
N PRO A 52 5.33 -6.15 -0.23
CA PRO A 52 6.22 -7.20 -0.75
C PRO A 52 7.58 -6.69 -1.24
N LEU A 53 7.62 -5.58 -1.96
CA LEU A 53 8.87 -4.97 -2.43
C LEU A 53 9.75 -4.55 -1.26
N GLY A 54 9.20 -3.85 -0.27
CA GLY A 54 9.93 -3.46 0.94
C GLY A 54 10.53 -4.67 1.67
N GLN A 55 9.81 -5.79 1.75
CA GLN A 55 10.34 -7.04 2.31
C GLN A 55 11.51 -7.60 1.48
N CYS A 56 11.40 -7.60 0.16
CA CYS A 56 12.47 -8.08 -0.72
C CYS A 56 13.74 -7.23 -0.60
N TYR A 57 13.60 -5.90 -0.67
CA TYR A 57 14.73 -4.99 -0.50
C TYR A 57 15.37 -5.11 0.89
N SER A 58 14.55 -5.22 1.93
CA SER A 58 15.05 -5.44 3.30
C SER A 58 15.80 -6.76 3.43
N ALA A 59 15.33 -7.85 2.82
CA ALA A 59 15.99 -9.14 2.86
C ALA A 59 17.35 -9.15 2.14
N LEU A 60 17.51 -8.28 1.14
CA LEU A 60 18.77 -8.07 0.42
C LEU A 60 19.70 -7.03 1.09
N GLY A 61 19.23 -6.33 2.14
CA GLY A 61 19.96 -5.21 2.73
C GLY A 61 20.03 -3.97 1.84
N HIS A 62 19.20 -3.89 0.80
CA HIS A 62 19.21 -2.82 -0.22
C HIS A 62 18.18 -1.72 0.13
N LEU A 63 18.21 -1.23 1.38
CA LEU A 63 17.25 -0.24 1.87
C LEU A 63 17.39 1.13 1.18
N ASP A 64 18.60 1.51 0.76
CA ASP A 64 18.84 2.73 -0.01
C ASP A 64 18.11 2.69 -1.36
N ALA A 65 18.16 1.55 -2.04
CA ALA A 65 17.44 1.36 -3.31
C ALA A 65 15.92 1.36 -3.10
N TRP A 66 15.45 0.84 -1.97
CA TRP A 66 14.03 0.87 -1.62
C TRP A 66 13.50 2.29 -1.43
N ILE A 67 14.23 3.14 -0.69
CA ILE A 67 13.81 4.52 -0.47
C ILE A 67 13.87 5.35 -1.75
N THR A 68 14.86 5.13 -2.62
CA THR A 68 14.92 5.76 -3.94
C THR A 68 13.68 5.40 -4.77
N TYR A 69 13.37 4.11 -4.87
CA TYR A 69 12.17 3.65 -5.59
C TYR A 69 10.88 4.24 -5.00
N LEU A 70 10.72 4.25 -3.67
CA LEU A 70 9.53 4.81 -3.04
C LEU A 70 9.36 6.31 -3.34
N ARG A 71 10.46 7.09 -3.36
CA ARG A 71 10.40 8.52 -3.68
C ARG A 71 10.02 8.75 -5.15
N GLU A 72 10.56 7.97 -6.07
CA GLU A 72 10.18 8.03 -7.50
C GLU A 72 8.70 7.68 -7.72
N VAL A 73 8.18 6.71 -6.97
CA VAL A 73 6.76 6.35 -6.99
C VAL A 73 5.91 7.48 -6.40
N GLN A 74 6.35 8.06 -5.28
CA GLN A 74 5.63 9.12 -4.58
C GLN A 74 5.40 10.37 -5.45
N GLU A 75 6.34 10.71 -6.35
CA GLU A 75 6.17 11.82 -7.30
C GLU A 75 4.92 11.70 -8.19
N ARG A 76 4.34 10.50 -8.29
CA ARG A 76 3.22 10.20 -9.18
C ARG A 76 2.00 9.65 -8.45
N ASP A 77 2.15 9.21 -7.20
CA ASP A 77 1.11 8.58 -6.40
C ASP A 77 1.39 8.80 -4.90
N HIS A 78 0.55 9.63 -4.28
CA HIS A 78 0.62 9.96 -2.85
C HIS A 78 -0.28 9.05 -2.00
N GLY A 79 -0.65 7.87 -2.52
CA GLY A 79 -1.56 6.94 -1.89
C GLY A 79 -1.08 6.42 -0.54
N GLY A 80 -2.02 6.12 0.36
CA GLY A 80 -1.73 5.87 1.78
C GLY A 80 -0.72 4.75 2.06
N ARG A 81 -0.58 3.74 1.18
CA ARG A 81 0.43 2.67 1.35
C ARG A 81 1.85 3.15 1.06
N ILE A 82 2.02 4.04 0.09
CA ILE A 82 3.32 4.62 -0.28
C ILE A 82 3.76 5.56 0.84
N THR A 83 2.84 6.45 1.26
CA THR A 83 3.06 7.36 2.39
C THR A 83 3.39 6.62 3.69
N ASP A 84 2.67 5.54 4.01
CA ASP A 84 2.94 4.73 5.20
C ASP A 84 4.31 4.03 5.13
N ALA A 85 4.69 3.49 3.97
CA ALA A 85 5.98 2.84 3.76
C ALA A 85 7.16 3.82 3.88
N LEU A 86 7.01 5.03 3.32
CA LEU A 86 8.00 6.11 3.46
C LEU A 86 8.13 6.57 4.91
N ALA A 87 7.01 6.79 5.59
CA ALA A 87 7.02 7.20 7.00
C ALA A 87 7.66 6.14 7.90
N GLU A 88 7.41 4.85 7.64
CA GLU A 88 8.04 3.75 8.35
C GLU A 88 9.56 3.69 8.11
N TYR A 89 10.01 3.89 6.88
CA TYR A 89 11.43 3.98 6.57
C TYR A 89 12.09 5.14 7.36
N LEU A 90 11.53 6.34 7.27
CA LEU A 90 12.06 7.53 7.95
C LEU A 90 12.10 7.32 9.46
N LEU A 91 11.05 6.75 10.04
CA LEU A 91 10.99 6.48 11.48
C LEU A 91 12.13 5.56 11.95
N ARG A 92 12.43 4.51 11.19
CA ARG A 92 13.45 3.51 11.53
C ARG A 92 14.87 3.99 11.30
N HIS A 93 15.09 4.81 10.26
CA HIS A 93 16.44 5.13 9.78
C HIS A 93 16.88 6.58 10.03
N GLU A 94 15.94 7.53 10.02
CA GLU A 94 16.20 8.96 10.23
C GLU A 94 15.62 9.47 11.55
N GLY A 95 14.86 8.63 12.25
CA GLY A 95 14.28 8.92 13.54
C GLY A 95 12.91 9.58 13.47
N GLU A 96 12.35 9.79 14.66
CA GLU A 96 10.95 10.12 14.81
C GLU A 96 10.57 11.50 14.27
N GLU A 97 11.41 12.52 14.50
CA GLU A 97 11.14 13.87 14.01
C GLU A 97 11.13 13.95 12.48
N ALA A 98 11.98 13.17 11.80
CA ALA A 98 12.01 13.10 10.34
C ALA A 98 10.70 12.54 9.80
N ALA A 99 10.20 11.45 10.40
CA ALA A 99 8.92 10.85 10.04
C ALA A 99 7.73 11.79 10.29
N LEU A 100 7.70 12.50 11.42
CA LEU A 100 6.63 13.45 11.73
C LEU A 100 6.64 14.65 10.78
N ARG A 101 7.81 15.26 10.52
CA ARG A 101 7.92 16.38 9.58
C ARG A 101 7.45 15.99 8.18
N PHE A 102 7.82 14.78 7.75
CA PHE A 102 7.35 14.22 6.49
C PHE A 102 5.83 14.07 6.48
N LEU A 103 5.24 13.36 7.46
CA LEU A 103 3.80 13.12 7.53
C LEU A 103 2.99 14.42 7.64
N GLU A 104 3.43 15.39 8.43
CA GLU A 104 2.76 16.68 8.60
C GLU A 104 2.74 17.51 7.31
N ARG A 105 3.82 17.44 6.52
CA ARG A 105 3.88 18.05 5.18
C ARG A 105 3.01 17.30 4.19
N GLU A 106 3.15 15.98 4.15
CA GLU A 106 2.49 15.11 3.18
C GLU A 106 0.97 15.14 3.34
N LEU A 107 0.47 14.99 4.58
CA LEU A 107 -0.96 14.95 4.87
C LEU A 107 -1.67 16.30 4.72
N ARG A 108 -0.91 17.40 4.66
CA ARG A 108 -1.47 18.73 4.37
C ARG A 108 -1.95 18.81 2.92
N GLU A 109 -1.17 18.26 2.01
CA GLU A 109 -1.46 18.28 0.56
C GLU A 109 -2.23 17.03 0.13
N TYR A 110 -1.88 15.86 0.68
CA TYR A 110 -2.41 14.54 0.31
C TYR A 110 -2.88 13.78 1.56
N PRO A 111 -4.05 14.15 2.13
CA PRO A 111 -4.56 13.51 3.34
C PRO A 111 -4.95 12.06 3.10
N THR A 112 -4.33 11.13 3.83
CA THR A 112 -4.65 9.70 3.76
C THR A 112 -4.93 9.14 5.15
N LEU A 113 -5.88 8.20 5.29
CA LEU A 113 -6.19 7.61 6.60
C LEU A 113 -5.03 6.77 7.15
N LEU A 114 -4.28 6.09 6.28
CA LEU A 114 -3.09 5.35 6.68
C LEU A 114 -2.01 6.29 7.22
N GLY A 115 -1.74 7.41 6.54
CA GLY A 115 -0.79 8.40 7.03
C GLY A 115 -1.25 9.08 8.30
N LEU A 116 -2.55 9.42 8.44
CA LEU A 116 -3.11 9.95 9.68
C LEU A 116 -2.91 8.98 10.84
N ARG A 117 -3.26 7.70 10.66
CA ARG A 117 -3.05 6.67 11.69
C ARG A 117 -1.58 6.59 12.09
N ARG A 118 -0.66 6.56 11.12
CA ARG A 118 0.79 6.52 11.38
C ARG A 118 1.26 7.74 12.16
N LEU A 119 0.80 8.95 11.82
CA LEU A 119 1.14 10.18 12.53
C LEU A 119 0.68 10.12 13.99
N VAL A 120 -0.55 9.64 14.23
CA VAL A 120 -1.09 9.46 15.58
C VAL A 120 -0.31 8.39 16.35
N GLU A 121 0.03 7.26 15.73
CA GLU A 121 0.84 6.19 16.34
C GLU A 121 2.19 6.70 16.82
N ILE A 122 2.88 7.48 15.98
CA ILE A 122 4.18 8.06 16.33
C ILE A 122 4.04 9.03 17.51
N LYS A 123 3.08 9.96 17.47
CA LYS A 123 2.84 10.92 18.58
C LYS A 123 2.44 10.22 19.88
N LEU A 124 1.69 9.12 19.81
CA LEU A 124 1.33 8.30 20.99
C LEU A 124 2.53 7.56 21.58
N ALA A 125 3.54 7.22 20.78
CA ALA A 125 4.76 6.60 21.29
C ALA A 125 5.63 7.57 22.12
N ARG A 126 5.51 8.89 21.91
CA ARG A 126 6.26 9.93 22.66
C ARG A 126 5.80 10.11 24.10
N GLY A 127 4.53 9.86 24.37
CA GLY A 127 3.93 10.35 25.60
C GLY A 127 2.86 9.44 26.18
N GLN A 128 2.81 9.43 27.50
CA GLN A 128 1.80 8.72 28.28
C GLN A 128 1.08 9.73 29.16
N GLY A 129 -0.22 9.54 29.38
CA GLY A 129 -1.02 10.43 30.23
C GLY A 129 -2.43 10.70 29.71
N ALA A 130 -3.19 11.44 30.51
CA ALA A 130 -4.57 11.82 30.21
C ALA A 130 -4.68 12.75 29.00
N GLU A 131 -3.67 13.60 28.74
CA GLU A 131 -3.63 14.52 27.59
C GLU A 131 -3.61 13.81 26.22
N TYR A 132 -3.24 12.53 26.18
CA TYR A 132 -3.24 11.71 24.97
C TYR A 132 -4.56 10.94 24.76
N ALA A 133 -5.60 11.18 25.58
CA ALA A 133 -6.88 10.49 25.45
C ALA A 133 -7.51 10.68 24.07
N ASP A 134 -7.47 11.92 23.55
CA ASP A 134 -8.01 12.25 22.24
C ASP A 134 -7.24 11.56 21.11
N LEU A 135 -5.90 11.51 21.21
CA LEU A 135 -5.06 10.80 20.25
C LEU A 135 -5.33 9.29 20.26
N ARG A 136 -5.56 8.68 21.43
CA ARG A 136 -5.98 7.27 21.53
C ARG A 136 -7.35 7.03 20.89
N ALA A 137 -8.30 7.94 21.09
CA ALA A 137 -9.62 7.86 20.45
C ALA A 137 -9.49 7.94 18.91
N LEU A 138 -8.69 8.90 18.40
CA LEU A 138 -8.41 9.03 16.97
C LEU A 138 -7.71 7.79 16.39
N HIS A 139 -6.75 7.21 17.12
CA HIS A 139 -6.10 5.96 16.73
C HIS A 139 -7.09 4.79 16.62
N CYS A 140 -7.97 4.65 17.63
CA CYS A 140 -9.00 3.62 17.65
C CYS A 140 -9.98 3.77 16.47
N ILE A 141 -10.51 4.97 16.26
CA ILE A 141 -11.46 5.27 15.18
C ILE A 141 -10.82 5.04 13.80
N SER A 142 -9.62 5.58 13.58
CA SER A 142 -8.92 5.40 12.30
C SER A 142 -8.61 3.92 12.02
N THR A 143 -8.24 3.15 13.03
CA THR A 143 -8.04 1.70 12.92
C THR A 143 -9.35 0.98 12.57
N GLN A 144 -10.46 1.33 13.22
CA GLN A 144 -11.78 0.76 12.91
C GLN A 144 -12.23 1.09 11.48
N MET A 145 -12.00 2.32 11.03
CA MET A 145 -12.27 2.73 9.65
C MET A 145 -11.44 1.93 8.66
N LEU A 146 -10.13 1.73 8.89
CA LEU A 146 -9.28 0.91 8.01
C LEU A 146 -9.67 -0.58 7.96
N ASN A 147 -10.18 -1.12 9.06
CA ASN A 147 -10.63 -2.51 9.15
C ASN A 147 -12.02 -2.73 8.51
N SER A 148 -12.87 -1.71 8.57
CA SER A 148 -14.21 -1.76 7.96
C SER A 148 -14.23 -1.37 6.49
N ALA A 149 -13.27 -0.54 6.06
CA ALA A 149 -13.14 -0.03 4.69
C ALA A 149 -13.16 -1.16 3.67
N ALA A 150 -13.94 -0.94 2.61
CA ALA A 150 -13.69 -1.65 1.39
C ALA A 150 -12.33 -1.24 0.84
N ARG A 151 -11.59 -2.22 0.35
CA ARG A 151 -10.22 -2.02 -0.11
C ARG A 151 -10.12 -1.99 -1.62
N TYR A 152 -11.18 -2.45 -2.31
CA TYR A 152 -11.18 -2.57 -3.76
C TYR A 152 -12.51 -2.14 -4.36
N ARG A 153 -12.43 -1.57 -5.55
CA ARG A 153 -13.56 -1.16 -6.39
C ARG A 153 -13.35 -1.67 -7.81
N CYS A 154 -14.44 -2.11 -8.45
CA CYS A 154 -14.47 -2.40 -9.88
C CYS A 154 -14.55 -1.09 -10.68
N ASP A 155 -13.58 -0.82 -11.55
CA ASP A 155 -13.56 0.37 -12.40
C ASP A 155 -14.62 0.32 -13.52
N ASN A 156 -15.17 -0.86 -13.80
CA ASN A 156 -16.22 -1.03 -14.82
C ASN A 156 -17.64 -0.80 -14.27
N CYS A 157 -17.97 -1.35 -13.10
CA CYS A 157 -19.35 -1.30 -12.57
C CYS A 157 -19.47 -0.71 -11.17
N GLY A 158 -18.36 -0.28 -10.55
CA GLY A 158 -18.37 0.30 -9.21
C GLY A 158 -18.55 -0.70 -8.07
N PHE A 159 -18.65 -2.02 -8.34
CA PHE A 159 -18.76 -3.04 -7.28
C PHE A 159 -17.61 -2.96 -6.27
N VAL A 160 -17.94 -3.00 -4.99
CA VAL A 160 -17.01 -2.73 -3.88
C VAL A 160 -16.80 -3.98 -3.02
N VAL A 161 -15.54 -4.32 -2.70
CA VAL A 161 -15.19 -5.54 -1.96
C VAL A 161 -13.97 -5.34 -1.04
N LYS A 162 -13.83 -6.20 -0.02
CA LYS A 162 -12.72 -6.14 0.96
C LYS A 162 -11.44 -6.84 0.50
N SER A 163 -11.53 -7.82 -0.40
CA SER A 163 -10.41 -8.59 -0.92
C SER A 163 -10.36 -8.51 -2.45
N LEU A 164 -9.14 -8.58 -3.00
CA LEU A 164 -8.94 -8.54 -4.44
C LEU A 164 -9.58 -9.77 -5.10
N HIS A 165 -10.53 -9.53 -6.00
CA HIS A 165 -11.10 -10.53 -6.88
C HIS A 165 -10.70 -10.24 -8.32
N TRP A 166 -10.15 -11.23 -9.01
CA TRP A 166 -9.72 -11.05 -10.40
C TRP A 166 -10.89 -10.99 -11.37
N CYS A 167 -11.97 -11.71 -11.10
CA CYS A 167 -13.22 -11.60 -11.82
C CYS A 167 -14.22 -10.85 -10.93
N CYS A 168 -14.79 -9.75 -11.44
CA CYS A 168 -15.74 -8.94 -10.69
C CYS A 168 -17.05 -9.70 -10.46
N PRO A 169 -17.50 -9.91 -9.21
CA PRO A 169 -18.78 -10.58 -8.94
C PRO A 169 -20.00 -9.83 -9.48
N GLY A 170 -19.90 -8.51 -9.69
CA GLY A 170 -21.01 -7.68 -10.18
C GLY A 170 -21.19 -7.69 -11.70
N CYS A 171 -20.11 -7.54 -12.47
CA CYS A 171 -20.16 -7.45 -13.95
C CYS A 171 -19.44 -8.59 -14.68
N LEU A 172 -18.84 -9.53 -13.95
CA LEU A 172 -18.11 -10.69 -14.46
C LEU A 172 -16.89 -10.36 -15.35
N GLN A 173 -16.46 -9.09 -15.37
CA GLN A 173 -15.26 -8.64 -16.07
C GLN A 173 -13.99 -9.01 -15.28
N TRP A 174 -12.92 -9.34 -16.00
CA TRP A 174 -11.63 -9.68 -15.43
C TRP A 174 -10.74 -8.44 -15.26
N SER A 175 -9.89 -8.44 -14.23
CA SER A 175 -8.86 -7.43 -13.97
C SER A 175 -9.39 -5.99 -13.79
N THR A 176 -10.68 -5.83 -13.50
CA THR A 176 -11.32 -4.51 -13.29
C THR A 176 -11.38 -4.07 -11.84
N ILE A 177 -11.18 -4.99 -10.88
CA ILE A 177 -11.17 -4.66 -9.44
C ILE A 177 -9.77 -4.19 -9.04
N LYS A 178 -9.66 -2.93 -8.60
CA LYS A 178 -8.41 -2.30 -8.18
C LYS A 178 -8.44 -1.87 -6.71
N PRO A 179 -7.28 -1.85 -6.02
CA PRO A 179 -7.10 -1.12 -4.77
C PRO A 179 -7.70 0.28 -4.84
N MET A 180 -8.46 0.66 -3.81
CA MET A 180 -8.99 2.02 -3.71
C MET A 180 -7.90 2.96 -3.17
N PRO A 181 -7.70 4.16 -3.77
CA PRO A 181 -6.77 5.16 -3.27
C PRO A 181 -7.19 5.70 -1.89
N ASP A 182 -8.49 5.98 -1.75
CA ASP A 182 -9.11 6.57 -0.56
C ASP A 182 -10.35 5.82 -0.11
N LEU A 183 -10.70 5.95 1.17
CA LEU A 183 -11.83 5.24 1.75
C LEU A 183 -13.14 5.65 1.07
N VAL A 184 -13.87 4.65 0.59
CA VAL A 184 -15.31 4.78 0.43
C VAL A 184 -15.96 3.90 1.49
N MET A 185 -16.61 4.56 2.44
CA MET A 185 -17.45 3.89 3.42
C MET A 185 -18.63 3.27 2.68
N LYS A 186 -18.92 2.00 2.97
CA LYS A 186 -20.17 1.39 2.54
C LYS A 186 -21.28 2.15 3.27
N ALA A 187 -22.14 2.85 2.56
CA ALA A 187 -23.39 3.32 3.15
C ALA A 187 -24.14 2.07 3.61
N SER A 188 -24.38 1.94 4.92
CA SER A 188 -25.31 0.96 5.44
C SER A 188 -26.68 1.31 4.87
N ALA A 189 -27.25 0.39 4.08
CA ALA A 189 -28.68 0.41 3.78
C ALA A 189 -29.47 0.03 5.03
#